data_AF-A0A8J7QVU8-F1
#
_entry.id   AF-A0A8J7QVU8-F1
#
_cell.length_a   1.000
_cell.length_b   1.000
_cell.length_c   1.000
_cell.angle_alpha   90.00
_cell.angle_beta   90.00
_cell.angle_gamma   90.00
#
_symmetry.space_group_name_H-M   'P 1'
#
loop_
_entity.id
_entity.type
_entity.pdbx_description
1 polymer ?
#
loop_
_entity_poly.entity_id
_entity_poly.type
_entity_poly.pdbx_seq_one_letter_code
_entity_poly.pdbx_strand_id
1 'polypeptide(L)'
;LDWRSPRFAYRPEGCENIKLLLKSYSLSDDIAFRFSNRGWPSWPLMADTYAGWLSQVKGCGEIIGLFMDYETFGEHQWKDTGIFEFMRALPGKVLADPEMDFLTVSEAAARYEARGSLSIPEWISWADAERDLSAWLGNEMQKDALESLYACRPMVLSLDDENVKQTWRRLQTSDHFYYMSTKCASDGDVHQYFTPYGSPFEAYANFMNILADFRLRLEAALRK
;
A
#
# COMPACT_ATOMS: atom_id res chain seq x y z
N LEU A 1 7.01 -16.04 7.37
CA LEU A 1 7.70 -16.62 6.21
C LEU A 1 8.40 -17.95 6.54
N ASP A 2 8.39 -18.42 7.79
CA ASP A 2 9.17 -19.60 8.24
C ASP A 2 10.66 -19.44 7.86
N TRP A 3 11.19 -20.37 7.08
CA TRP A 3 12.56 -20.33 6.53
C TRP A 3 12.70 -19.47 5.27
N ARG A 4 11.59 -18.98 4.69
CA ARG A 4 11.57 -18.17 3.46
C ARG A 4 12.00 -16.73 3.75
N SER A 5 12.49 -16.04 2.72
CA SER A 5 13.08 -14.70 2.83
C SER A 5 12.36 -13.75 1.87
N PRO A 6 12.10 -12.48 2.22
CA PRO A 6 11.47 -11.52 1.30
C PRO A 6 12.35 -11.15 0.10
N ARG A 7 13.55 -11.74 0.02
CA ARG A 7 14.59 -11.40 -0.96
C ARG A 7 14.60 -12.29 -2.21
N PHE A 8 13.56 -13.07 -2.41
CA PHE A 8 13.40 -13.95 -3.56
C PHE A 8 12.02 -13.72 -4.19
N ALA A 9 11.90 -14.05 -5.48
CA ALA A 9 10.60 -14.14 -6.12
C ALA A 9 9.87 -15.42 -5.68
N TYR A 10 8.56 -15.33 -5.50
CA TYR A 10 7.69 -16.46 -5.19
C TYR A 10 6.57 -16.57 -6.24
N ARG A 11 5.79 -17.65 -6.17
CA ARG A 11 4.47 -17.74 -6.81
C ARG A 11 3.42 -17.77 -5.71
N PRO A 12 2.29 -17.06 -5.84
CA PRO A 12 1.14 -17.33 -5.00
C PRO A 12 0.74 -18.79 -5.14
N GLU A 13 0.32 -19.43 -4.05
CA GLU A 13 -0.21 -20.79 -4.13
C GLU A 13 -1.41 -20.87 -5.09
N GLY A 14 -1.44 -21.89 -5.94
CA GLY A 14 -2.46 -22.06 -6.98
C GLY A 14 -2.30 -21.17 -8.23
N CYS A 15 -1.24 -20.36 -8.32
CA CYS A 15 -0.97 -19.50 -9.47
C CYS A 15 0.31 -19.91 -10.22
N GLU A 16 0.21 -20.15 -11.54
CA GLU A 16 1.38 -20.53 -12.37
C GLU A 16 2.06 -19.33 -13.03
N ASN A 17 1.26 -18.33 -13.43
CA ASN A 17 1.68 -17.24 -14.31
C ASN A 17 1.93 -15.90 -13.60
N ILE A 18 1.84 -15.85 -12.28
CA ILE A 18 2.01 -14.62 -11.49
C ILE A 18 3.22 -14.77 -10.57
N LYS A 19 4.11 -13.78 -10.60
CA LYS A 19 5.24 -13.65 -9.66
C LYS A 19 4.82 -12.80 -8.47
N LEU A 20 5.20 -13.23 -7.29
CA LEU A 20 5.04 -12.51 -6.03
C LEU A 20 6.40 -11.99 -5.58
N LEU A 21 6.54 -10.66 -5.54
CA LEU A 21 7.70 -9.96 -4.98
C LEU A 21 7.32 -9.41 -3.61
N LEU A 22 8.21 -9.57 -2.63
CA LEU A 22 7.93 -9.19 -1.26
C LEU A 22 8.66 -7.89 -0.89
N LYS A 23 7.96 -7.03 -0.13
CA LYS A 23 8.55 -5.82 0.44
C LYS A 23 9.66 -6.20 1.43
N SER A 24 10.82 -5.58 1.29
CA SER A 24 11.81 -5.52 2.36
C SER A 24 11.36 -4.48 3.37
N TYR A 25 10.55 -4.93 4.34
CA TYR A 25 9.88 -4.06 5.30
C TYR A 25 10.83 -3.10 6.02
N SER A 26 11.89 -3.63 6.65
CA SER A 26 12.84 -2.79 7.41
C SER A 26 13.49 -1.73 6.52
N LEU A 27 14.07 -2.15 5.38
CA LEU A 27 14.81 -1.26 4.49
C LEU A 27 13.92 -0.20 3.85
N SER A 28 12.68 -0.54 3.52
CA SER A 28 11.72 0.43 2.97
C SER A 28 11.33 1.46 4.02
N ASP A 29 11.02 1.00 5.24
CA ASP A 29 10.57 1.88 6.34
C ASP A 29 11.70 2.77 6.89
N ASP A 30 12.95 2.35 6.74
CA ASP A 30 14.12 3.18 7.09
C ASP A 30 14.16 4.47 6.27
N ILE A 31 13.72 4.43 5.00
CA ILE A 31 13.55 5.63 4.16
C ILE A 31 12.18 6.28 4.40
N ALA A 32 11.11 5.49 4.41
CA ALA A 32 9.75 6.04 4.45
C ALA A 32 9.42 6.75 5.77
N PHE A 33 9.82 6.16 6.91
CA PHE A 33 9.40 6.63 8.24
C PHE A 33 10.57 7.07 9.12
N ARG A 34 11.73 6.42 9.05
CA ARG A 34 12.84 6.67 9.99
C ARG A 34 13.86 7.71 9.50
N PHE A 35 13.80 8.11 8.24
CA PHE A 35 14.83 8.94 7.60
C PHE A 35 15.10 10.26 8.35
N SER A 36 14.04 10.95 8.78
CA SER A 36 14.14 12.21 9.56
C SER A 36 14.08 12.01 11.07
N ASN A 37 13.95 10.78 11.56
CA ASN A 37 13.81 10.49 12.98
C ASN A 37 15.17 10.62 13.70
N ARG A 38 15.38 11.76 14.37
CA ARG A 38 16.62 12.05 15.14
C ARG A 38 16.86 11.13 16.34
N GLY A 39 15.84 10.42 16.82
CA GLY A 39 15.96 9.43 17.89
C GLY A 39 16.34 8.04 17.39
N TRP A 40 16.34 7.81 16.08
CA TRP A 40 16.74 6.53 15.51
C TRP A 40 18.28 6.40 15.52
N PRO A 41 18.86 5.29 16.00
CA PRO A 41 20.31 5.15 16.15
C PRO A 41 21.13 5.32 14.87
N SER A 42 20.52 5.13 13.70
CA SER A 42 21.19 5.30 12.41
C SER A 42 20.96 6.67 11.79
N TRP A 43 20.38 7.61 12.52
CA TRP A 43 20.24 9.00 12.06
C TRP A 43 21.54 9.78 12.24
N PRO A 44 21.95 10.60 11.25
CA PRO A 44 21.31 10.78 9.94
C PRO A 44 21.63 9.62 8.98
N LEU A 45 20.64 9.20 8.18
CA LEU A 45 20.81 8.11 7.23
C LEU A 45 21.57 8.57 5.98
N MET A 46 22.81 8.10 5.82
CA MET A 46 23.66 8.42 4.67
C MET A 46 23.50 7.39 3.55
N ALA A 47 23.62 7.84 2.30
CA ALA A 47 23.54 6.97 1.11
C ALA A 47 24.59 5.85 1.13
N ASP A 48 25.81 6.15 1.60
CA ASP A 48 26.89 5.16 1.76
C ASP A 48 26.52 4.06 2.76
N THR A 49 25.98 4.46 3.92
CA THR A 49 25.52 3.53 4.96
C THR A 49 24.41 2.63 4.43
N TYR A 50 23.41 3.21 3.77
CA TYR A 50 22.27 2.46 3.25
C TYR A 50 22.68 1.52 2.10
N ALA A 51 23.52 1.97 1.17
CA ALA A 51 24.09 1.12 0.13
C ALA A 51 24.89 -0.05 0.73
N GLY A 52 25.65 0.19 1.80
CA GLY A 52 26.34 -0.86 2.55
C GLY A 52 25.38 -1.91 3.10
N TRP A 53 24.23 -1.51 3.65
CA TRP A 53 23.21 -2.45 4.11
C TRP A 53 22.59 -3.26 2.96
N LEU A 54 22.37 -2.63 1.80
CA LEU A 54 21.89 -3.33 0.61
C LEU A 54 22.91 -4.37 0.13
N SER A 55 24.20 -4.04 0.07
CA SER A 55 25.25 -4.99 -0.32
C SER A 55 25.44 -6.13 0.68
N GLN A 56 25.13 -5.95 1.97
CA GLN A 56 25.18 -7.05 2.96
C GLN A 56 24.15 -8.16 2.69
N VAL A 57 23.17 -7.91 1.82
CA VAL A 57 22.19 -8.92 1.39
C VAL A 57 22.79 -9.93 0.41
N LYS A 58 23.96 -9.65 -0.18
CA LYS A 58 24.65 -10.52 -1.13
C LYS A 58 24.79 -11.95 -0.63
N GLY A 59 24.61 -12.90 -1.56
CA GLY A 59 24.67 -14.33 -1.27
C GLY A 59 23.47 -14.87 -0.46
N CYS A 60 22.58 -14.00 0.02
CA CYS A 60 21.42 -14.36 0.85
C CYS A 60 20.06 -13.97 0.22
N GLY A 61 20.07 -13.53 -1.04
CA GLY A 61 18.90 -13.06 -1.77
C GLY A 61 19.23 -12.71 -3.23
N GLU A 62 18.19 -12.57 -4.04
CA GLU A 62 18.26 -12.22 -5.46
C GLU A 62 17.70 -10.82 -5.73
N ILE A 63 16.75 -10.36 -4.91
CA ILE A 63 15.99 -9.11 -5.11
C ILE A 63 15.81 -8.42 -3.76
N ILE A 64 15.86 -7.09 -3.73
CA ILE A 64 15.45 -6.29 -2.56
C ILE A 64 14.28 -5.39 -2.98
N GLY A 65 13.07 -5.72 -2.54
CA GLY A 65 11.87 -4.91 -2.83
C GLY A 65 11.77 -3.69 -1.93
N LEU A 66 12.17 -2.52 -2.41
CA LEU A 66 11.97 -1.24 -1.71
C LEU A 66 10.63 -0.63 -2.13
N PHE A 67 9.57 -0.86 -1.36
CA PHE A 67 8.21 -0.41 -1.68
C PHE A 67 7.76 0.65 -0.68
N MET A 68 7.50 1.85 -1.17
CA MET A 68 7.20 3.05 -0.40
C MET A 68 6.21 3.91 -1.19
N ASP A 69 5.41 4.71 -0.48
CA ASP A 69 4.51 5.68 -1.10
C ASP A 69 5.31 6.76 -1.81
N TYR A 70 4.76 7.32 -2.89
CA TYR A 70 5.46 8.34 -3.67
C TYR A 70 5.66 9.62 -2.84
N GLU A 71 4.66 9.92 -2.02
CA GLU A 71 4.57 11.00 -1.04
C GLU A 71 5.66 10.90 0.04
N THR A 72 6.37 9.77 0.14
CA THR A 72 7.60 9.66 0.94
C THR A 72 8.57 10.80 0.64
N PHE A 73 8.70 11.19 -0.64
CA PHE A 73 9.68 12.15 -1.09
C PHE A 73 9.07 13.55 -1.30
N GLY A 74 9.12 14.38 -0.26
CA GLY A 74 8.66 15.77 -0.30
C GLY A 74 7.43 16.07 0.55
N GLU A 75 6.70 15.05 1.02
CA GLU A 75 5.53 15.21 1.89
C GLU A 75 5.72 14.51 3.24
N HIS A 76 6.08 13.23 3.28
CA HIS A 76 6.45 12.56 4.54
C HIS A 76 7.88 12.90 4.98
N GLN A 77 8.82 12.91 4.04
CA GLN A 77 10.18 13.39 4.25
C GLN A 77 10.36 14.70 3.49
N TRP A 78 10.38 15.82 4.22
CA TRP A 78 10.45 17.14 3.60
C TRP A 78 11.82 17.40 2.99
N LYS A 79 11.90 18.33 2.03
CA LYS A 79 13.17 18.71 1.37
C LYS A 79 14.31 18.97 2.37
N ASP A 80 14.04 19.72 3.43
CA ASP A 80 15.05 20.17 4.38
C ASP A 80 15.61 19.03 5.25
N THR A 81 15.01 17.83 5.18
CA THR A 81 15.58 16.62 5.79
C THR A 81 16.79 16.08 5.03
N GLY A 82 17.01 16.53 3.79
CA GLY A 82 18.08 16.04 2.90
C GLY A 82 17.71 14.80 2.08
N ILE A 83 16.42 14.42 2.06
CA ILE A 83 15.96 13.21 1.37
C ILE A 83 16.26 13.23 -0.14
N PHE A 84 16.18 14.39 -0.79
CA PHE A 84 16.43 14.49 -2.23
C PHE A 84 17.92 14.35 -2.55
N GLU A 85 18.80 14.86 -1.69
CA GLU A 85 20.24 14.69 -1.78
C GLU A 85 20.62 13.22 -1.55
N PHE A 86 20.00 12.56 -0.57
CA PHE A 86 20.13 11.13 -0.35
C PHE A 86 19.72 10.32 -1.60
N MET A 87 18.52 10.56 -2.14
CA MET A 87 18.01 9.84 -3.32
C MET A 87 18.83 10.12 -4.57
N ARG A 88 19.43 11.32 -4.70
CA ARG A 88 20.35 11.65 -5.80
C ARG A 88 21.66 10.89 -5.70
N ALA A 89 22.19 10.69 -4.49
CA ALA A 89 23.45 10.00 -4.25
C ALA A 89 23.30 8.47 -4.29
N LEU A 90 22.18 7.94 -3.79
CA LEU A 90 21.98 6.51 -3.55
C LEU A 90 22.25 5.62 -4.78
N PRO A 91 21.74 5.90 -6.00
CA PRO A 91 22.00 5.03 -7.14
C PRO A 91 23.49 4.88 -7.44
N GLY A 92 24.26 5.98 -7.35
CA GLY A 92 25.71 5.94 -7.56
C GLY A 92 26.45 5.13 -6.50
N LYS A 93 25.96 5.15 -5.25
CA LYS A 93 26.53 4.34 -4.15
C LYS A 93 26.21 2.85 -4.29
N VAL A 94 24.99 2.52 -4.71
CA VAL A 94 24.60 1.13 -4.99
C VAL A 94 25.35 0.56 -6.19
N LEU A 95 25.44 1.30 -7.29
CA LEU A 95 26.10 0.86 -8.52
C LEU A 95 27.63 0.91 -8.48
N ALA A 96 28.22 1.45 -7.41
CA ALA A 96 29.65 1.30 -7.15
C ALA A 96 30.02 -0.16 -6.89
N ASP A 97 29.03 -0.96 -6.50
CA ASP A 97 29.14 -2.40 -6.37
C ASP A 97 28.77 -3.10 -7.70
N PRO A 98 29.71 -3.78 -8.37
CA PRO A 98 29.47 -4.35 -9.71
C PRO A 98 28.50 -5.54 -9.72
N GLU A 99 28.12 -6.07 -8.55
CA GLU A 99 27.14 -7.15 -8.44
C GLU A 99 25.70 -6.64 -8.19
N MET A 100 25.53 -5.32 -8.06
CA MET A 100 24.24 -4.70 -7.79
C MET A 100 23.74 -3.94 -9.02
N ASP A 101 22.44 -4.06 -9.29
CA ASP A 101 21.76 -3.29 -10.33
C ASP A 101 20.35 -2.87 -9.89
N PHE A 102 19.71 -2.03 -10.70
CA PHE A 102 18.33 -1.62 -10.52
C PHE A 102 17.47 -2.27 -11.59
N LEU A 103 16.32 -2.80 -11.16
CA LEU A 103 15.37 -3.46 -12.03
C LEU A 103 13.99 -2.85 -11.88
N THR A 104 13.29 -2.76 -12.99
CA THR A 104 11.84 -2.64 -12.97
C THR A 104 11.22 -3.94 -12.45
N VAL A 105 9.98 -3.85 -11.97
CA VAL A 105 9.22 -5.03 -11.51
C VAL A 105 9.11 -6.10 -12.60
N SER A 106 8.91 -5.70 -13.85
CA SER A 106 8.81 -6.61 -14.99
C SER A 106 10.15 -7.31 -15.29
N GLU A 107 11.27 -6.59 -15.24
CA GLU A 107 12.59 -7.18 -15.41
C GLU A 107 12.93 -8.16 -14.28
N ALA A 108 12.63 -7.80 -13.03
CA ALA A 108 12.83 -8.69 -11.89
C ALA A 108 11.98 -9.97 -12.01
N ALA A 109 10.71 -9.83 -12.39
CA ALA A 109 9.80 -10.96 -12.60
C ALA A 109 10.25 -11.89 -13.74
N ALA A 110 10.85 -11.34 -14.80
CA ALA A 110 11.37 -12.10 -15.94
C ALA A 110 12.73 -12.74 -15.65
N ARG A 111 13.57 -12.09 -14.84
CA ARG A 111 14.94 -12.53 -14.55
C ARG A 111 14.99 -13.67 -13.54
N TYR A 112 14.14 -13.64 -12.52
CA TYR A 112 14.25 -14.56 -11.39
C TYR A 112 13.14 -15.61 -11.41
N GLU A 113 13.54 -16.88 -11.32
CA GLU A 113 12.58 -17.95 -11.11
C GLU A 113 11.96 -17.88 -9.73
N ALA A 114 10.72 -18.36 -9.61
CA ALA A 114 10.10 -18.35 -8.30
C ALA A 114 10.74 -19.45 -7.45
N ARG A 115 11.27 -19.07 -6.29
CA ARG A 115 11.95 -19.97 -5.37
C ARG A 115 11.02 -21.02 -4.77
N GLY A 116 9.72 -20.76 -4.81
CA GLY A 116 8.67 -21.70 -4.46
C GLY A 116 7.31 -21.02 -4.40
N SER A 117 6.31 -21.77 -3.96
CA SER A 117 4.98 -21.27 -3.69
C SER A 117 4.89 -20.68 -2.28
N LEU A 118 4.17 -19.57 -2.16
CA LEU A 118 3.83 -18.93 -0.90
C LEU A 118 2.31 -18.91 -0.72
N SER A 119 1.85 -19.56 0.34
CA SER A 119 0.47 -19.51 0.78
C SER A 119 0.27 -18.34 1.75
N ILE A 120 -0.78 -17.56 1.54
CA ILE A 120 -1.20 -16.47 2.42
C ILE A 120 -2.69 -16.73 2.71
N PRO A 121 -2.99 -17.59 3.71
CA PRO A 121 -4.37 -18.05 3.94
C PRO A 121 -5.26 -16.98 4.59
N GLU A 122 -4.64 -16.06 5.34
CA GLU A 122 -5.32 -14.94 5.98
C GLU A 122 -5.20 -13.69 5.13
N TRP A 123 -6.22 -12.83 5.18
CA TRP A 123 -6.18 -11.54 4.50
C TRP A 123 -5.21 -10.60 5.20
N ILE A 124 -4.19 -10.16 4.47
CA ILE A 124 -3.18 -9.24 4.98
C ILE A 124 -3.16 -7.96 4.17
N SER A 125 -2.63 -6.90 4.79
CA SER A 125 -2.31 -5.66 4.14
C SER A 125 -0.93 -5.18 4.56
N TRP A 126 -0.48 -4.08 3.95
CA TRP A 126 0.73 -3.38 4.39
C TRP A 126 0.43 -2.18 5.30
N ALA A 127 -0.84 -1.96 5.66
CA ALA A 127 -1.29 -0.85 6.49
C ALA A 127 -1.24 -1.23 7.96
N ASP A 128 -0.95 -0.22 8.78
CA ASP A 128 -0.88 -0.27 10.24
C ASP A 128 0.07 -1.37 10.80
N ALA A 129 0.16 -1.43 12.12
CA ALA A 129 0.99 -2.41 12.80
C ALA A 129 0.45 -3.85 12.65
N GLU A 130 -0.88 -4.00 12.59
CA GLU A 130 -1.57 -5.30 12.56
C GLU A 130 -1.49 -5.97 11.19
N ARG A 131 -1.27 -5.22 10.10
CA ARG A 131 -1.08 -5.74 8.74
C ARG A 131 -2.21 -6.64 8.26
N ASP A 132 -3.43 -6.30 8.64
CA ASP A 132 -4.66 -7.00 8.29
C ASP A 132 -5.64 -6.04 7.60
N LEU A 133 -6.92 -6.41 7.51
CA LEU A 133 -7.96 -5.59 6.88
C LEU A 133 -8.58 -4.54 7.80
N SER A 134 -8.16 -4.45 9.06
CA SER A 134 -8.84 -3.61 10.06
C SER A 134 -8.72 -2.11 9.79
N ALA A 135 -7.81 -1.67 8.91
CA ALA A 135 -7.78 -0.29 8.42
C ALA A 135 -9.01 0.09 7.57
N TRP A 136 -9.70 -0.90 6.95
CA TRP A 136 -10.88 -0.68 6.10
C TRP A 136 -12.14 -1.42 6.56
N LEU A 137 -12.01 -2.36 7.51
CA LEU A 137 -13.10 -3.23 8.00
C LEU A 137 -13.09 -3.39 9.53
N GLY A 138 -12.41 -2.48 10.24
CA GLY A 138 -12.19 -2.55 11.68
C GLY A 138 -13.39 -2.17 12.54
N ASN A 139 -14.38 -1.45 12.00
CA ASN A 139 -15.57 -1.02 12.74
C ASN A 139 -16.88 -1.21 11.96
N GLU A 140 -18.01 -0.99 12.64
CA GLU A 140 -19.35 -1.22 12.08
C GLU A 140 -19.73 -0.22 10.97
N MET A 141 -19.23 1.02 11.01
CA MET A 141 -19.48 2.01 9.96
C MET A 141 -18.84 1.58 8.63
N GLN A 142 -17.59 1.13 8.70
CA GLN A 142 -16.84 0.61 7.57
C GLN A 142 -17.53 -0.60 6.94
N LYS A 143 -17.94 -1.56 7.77
CA LYS A 143 -18.67 -2.77 7.33
C LYS A 143 -20.00 -2.42 6.67
N ASP A 144 -20.81 -1.60 7.34
CA ASP A 144 -22.12 -1.17 6.82
C ASP A 144 -22.00 -0.42 5.49
N ALA A 145 -21.02 0.49 5.35
CA ALA A 145 -20.76 1.20 4.11
C ALA A 145 -20.38 0.27 2.95
N LEU A 146 -19.51 -0.71 3.20
CA LEU A 146 -19.12 -1.72 2.22
C LEU A 146 -20.30 -2.62 1.83
N GLU A 147 -21.00 -3.16 2.83
CA GLU A 147 -22.16 -4.03 2.59
C GLU A 147 -23.24 -3.32 1.79
N SER A 148 -23.55 -2.07 2.15
CA SER A 148 -24.53 -1.23 1.43
C SER A 148 -24.09 -0.95 -0.01
N LEU A 149 -22.80 -0.71 -0.24
CA LEU A 149 -22.25 -0.47 -1.58
C LEU A 149 -22.36 -1.73 -2.46
N TYR A 150 -22.01 -2.89 -1.91
CA TYR A 150 -22.07 -4.16 -2.63
C TYR A 150 -23.51 -4.64 -2.84
N ALA A 151 -24.46 -4.26 -1.97
CA ALA A 151 -25.89 -4.50 -2.18
C ALA A 151 -26.42 -3.83 -3.47
N CYS A 152 -25.77 -2.76 -3.95
CA CYS A 152 -26.11 -2.12 -5.21
C CYS A 152 -25.63 -2.89 -6.46
N ARG A 153 -24.70 -3.85 -6.30
CA ARG A 153 -24.05 -4.56 -7.42
C ARG A 153 -25.04 -5.19 -8.42
N PRO A 154 -26.10 -5.91 -8.00
CA PRO A 154 -27.02 -6.53 -8.97
C PRO A 154 -27.69 -5.51 -9.88
N MET A 155 -28.14 -4.37 -9.31
CA MET A 155 -28.75 -3.28 -10.07
C MET A 155 -27.74 -2.63 -11.03
N VAL A 156 -26.53 -2.35 -10.55
CA VAL A 156 -25.44 -1.80 -11.38
C VAL A 156 -25.12 -2.70 -12.57
N LEU A 157 -25.03 -4.02 -12.35
CA LEU A 157 -24.70 -4.97 -13.42
C LEU A 157 -25.85 -5.23 -14.40
N SER A 158 -27.10 -5.02 -13.98
CA SER A 158 -28.26 -5.14 -14.87
C SER A 158 -28.44 -3.95 -15.80
N LEU A 159 -27.84 -2.80 -15.47
CA LEU A 159 -27.89 -1.60 -16.29
C LEU A 159 -26.68 -1.56 -17.24
N ASP A 160 -26.93 -1.46 -18.54
CA ASP A 160 -25.86 -1.23 -19.52
C ASP A 160 -25.54 0.27 -19.66
N ASP A 161 -25.17 0.90 -18.54
CA ASP A 161 -24.81 2.32 -18.46
C ASP A 161 -23.39 2.45 -17.89
N GLU A 162 -22.45 2.92 -18.71
CA GLU A 162 -21.05 3.11 -18.31
C GLU A 162 -20.87 4.20 -17.25
N ASN A 163 -21.73 5.22 -17.19
CA ASN A 163 -21.64 6.24 -16.14
C ASN A 163 -22.04 5.65 -14.78
N VAL A 164 -23.06 4.78 -14.77
CA VAL A 164 -23.46 4.03 -13.56
C VAL A 164 -22.31 3.13 -13.09
N LYS A 165 -21.73 2.34 -14.00
CA LYS A 165 -20.60 1.47 -13.68
C LYS A 165 -19.39 2.27 -13.20
N GLN A 166 -19.09 3.41 -13.84
CA GLN A 166 -17.99 4.30 -13.42
C GLN A 166 -18.23 4.90 -12.03
N THR A 167 -19.45 5.34 -11.73
CA THR A 167 -19.81 5.88 -10.42
C THR A 167 -19.64 4.81 -9.33
N TRP A 168 -20.17 3.61 -9.57
CA TRP A 168 -20.01 2.49 -8.64
C TRP A 168 -18.53 2.10 -8.42
N ARG A 169 -17.69 2.15 -9.47
CA ARG A 169 -16.24 1.93 -9.36
C ARG A 169 -15.57 3.00 -8.49
N ARG A 170 -15.93 4.27 -8.62
CA ARG A 170 -15.38 5.36 -7.79
C ARG A 170 -15.79 5.23 -6.32
N LEU A 171 -17.03 4.81 -6.05
CA LEU A 171 -17.50 4.56 -4.68
C LEU A 171 -16.77 3.39 -3.99
N GLN A 172 -16.06 2.53 -4.75
CA GLN A 172 -15.24 1.44 -4.21
C GLN A 172 -13.80 1.86 -3.89
N THR A 173 -13.41 3.12 -4.10
CA THR A 173 -12.08 3.61 -3.72
C THR A 173 -11.86 3.38 -2.22
N SER A 174 -10.75 2.73 -1.87
CA SER A 174 -10.45 2.26 -0.51
C SER A 174 -10.37 3.39 0.52
N ASP A 175 -9.93 4.57 0.09
CA ASP A 175 -9.84 5.79 0.90
C ASP A 175 -11.15 6.12 1.61
N HIS A 176 -12.30 5.89 0.97
CA HIS A 176 -13.61 6.12 1.59
C HIS A 176 -13.75 5.36 2.91
N PHE A 177 -13.36 4.08 2.93
CA PHE A 177 -13.44 3.24 4.12
C PHE A 177 -12.30 3.53 5.09
N TYR A 178 -11.11 3.87 4.57
CA TYR A 178 -9.98 4.29 5.38
C TYR A 178 -10.33 5.52 6.25
N TYR A 179 -10.99 6.52 5.66
CA TYR A 179 -11.42 7.74 6.37
C TYR A 179 -12.50 7.49 7.43
N MET A 180 -13.19 6.34 7.39
CA MET A 180 -14.16 5.90 8.40
C MET A 180 -13.51 5.11 9.54
N SER A 181 -12.19 4.89 9.50
CA SER A 181 -11.47 4.17 10.55
C SER A 181 -11.53 4.93 11.87
N THR A 182 -11.87 4.22 12.94
CA THR A 182 -11.88 4.75 14.31
C THR A 182 -10.62 4.36 15.09
N LYS A 183 -9.62 3.78 14.41
CA LYS A 183 -8.35 3.46 15.04
C LYS A 183 -7.66 4.77 15.45
N CYS A 184 -7.76 5.10 16.74
CA CYS A 184 -6.93 6.14 17.36
C CYS A 184 -5.53 5.58 17.49
N ALA A 185 -4.63 6.12 16.70
CA ALA A 185 -3.35 5.50 16.47
C ALA A 185 -2.41 5.66 17.66
N SER A 186 -1.82 4.54 18.09
CA SER A 186 -0.47 4.58 18.68
C SER A 186 0.58 5.05 17.66
N ASP A 187 0.19 5.19 16.38
CA ASP A 187 0.88 5.82 15.25
C ASP A 187 0.09 7.06 14.72
N GLY A 188 -0.37 7.91 15.66
CA GLY A 188 -1.25 9.10 15.57
C GLY A 188 -1.35 9.90 14.28
N ASP A 189 -0.33 9.89 13.44
CA ASP A 189 -0.15 10.87 12.36
C ASP A 189 -0.70 10.42 11.01
N VAL A 190 -0.74 9.14 10.64
CA VAL A 190 -1.03 8.75 9.24
C VAL A 190 -2.53 8.83 8.89
N HIS A 191 -3.43 8.38 9.79
CA HIS A 191 -4.87 8.39 9.54
C HIS A 191 -5.51 9.79 9.69
N GLN A 192 -4.88 10.68 10.46
CA GLN A 192 -5.34 12.07 10.60
C GLN A 192 -4.77 13.00 9.53
N TYR A 193 -3.61 12.67 8.95
CA TYR A 193 -3.00 13.49 7.89
C TYR A 193 -3.80 13.47 6.59
N PHE A 194 -4.37 12.32 6.24
CA PHE A 194 -5.03 12.10 4.96
C PHE A 194 -6.53 11.90 5.15
N THR A 195 -7.26 12.92 5.59
CA THR A 195 -8.73 12.90 5.51
C THR A 195 -9.28 14.29 5.24
N PRO A 196 -10.22 14.46 4.30
CA PRO A 196 -10.89 15.74 4.09
C PRO A 196 -12.02 15.99 5.11
N TYR A 197 -12.27 15.06 6.03
CA TYR A 197 -13.38 15.09 6.98
C TYR A 197 -12.91 15.43 8.39
N GLY A 198 -13.75 16.12 9.17
CA GLY A 198 -13.44 16.45 10.57
C GLY A 198 -13.55 15.26 11.52
N SER A 199 -14.18 14.15 11.10
CA SER A 199 -14.24 12.91 11.88
C SER A 199 -14.58 11.68 11.02
N PRO A 200 -14.29 10.46 11.49
CA PRO A 200 -14.74 9.23 10.85
C PRO A 200 -16.27 9.14 10.67
N PHE A 201 -17.03 9.71 11.61
CA PHE A 201 -18.49 9.77 11.53
C PHE A 201 -18.98 10.67 10.39
N GLU A 202 -18.29 11.79 10.17
CA GLU A 202 -18.59 12.70 9.06
C GLU A 202 -18.28 12.04 7.71
N ALA A 203 -17.14 11.34 7.61
CA ALA A 203 -16.77 10.57 6.42
C ALA A 203 -17.85 9.52 6.09
N TYR A 204 -18.29 8.75 7.10
CA TYR A 204 -19.35 7.76 6.96
C TYR A 204 -20.70 8.39 6.55
N ALA A 205 -21.14 9.43 7.25
CA ALA A 205 -22.41 10.10 6.95
C ALA A 205 -22.43 10.67 5.52
N ASN A 206 -21.33 11.29 5.08
CA ASN A 206 -21.23 11.82 3.72
C ASN A 206 -21.28 10.69 2.68
N PHE A 207 -20.52 9.61 2.88
CA PHE A 207 -20.51 8.48 1.98
C PHE A 207 -21.89 7.82 1.87
N MET A 208 -22.57 7.59 2.99
CA MET A 208 -23.90 6.96 3.00
C MET A 208 -24.96 7.83 2.33
N ASN A 209 -24.89 9.15 2.47
CA ASN A 209 -25.78 10.06 1.75
C ASN A 209 -25.59 9.97 0.23
N ILE A 210 -24.32 9.95 -0.23
CA ILE A 210 -24.00 9.78 -1.65
C ILE A 210 -24.48 8.42 -2.16
N LEU A 211 -24.27 7.36 -1.38
CA LEU A 211 -24.69 6.01 -1.74
C LEU A 211 -26.21 5.88 -1.80
N ALA A 212 -26.94 6.54 -0.89
CA ALA A 212 -28.40 6.59 -0.91
C ALA A 212 -28.92 7.28 -2.18
N ASP A 213 -28.36 8.43 -2.58
CA ASP A 213 -28.70 9.09 -3.84
C ASP A 213 -28.37 8.20 -5.04
N PHE A 214 -27.20 7.56 -5.04
CA PHE A 214 -26.80 6.64 -6.11
C PHE A 214 -27.81 5.49 -6.25
N ARG A 215 -28.24 4.88 -5.13
CA ARG A 215 -29.24 3.83 -5.14
C ARG A 215 -30.58 4.29 -5.72
N LEU A 216 -31.06 5.48 -5.35
CA LEU A 216 -32.30 6.03 -5.91
C LEU A 216 -32.21 6.21 -7.43
N ARG A 217 -31.05 6.63 -7.94
CA ARG A 217 -30.81 6.73 -9.39
C ARG A 217 -30.82 5.37 -10.08
N LEU A 218 -30.26 4.33 -9.46
CA LEU A 218 -30.33 2.96 -9.97
C LEU A 218 -31.78 2.49 -10.08
N GLU A 219 -32.55 2.66 -9.01
CA GLU A 219 -33.97 2.26 -8.96
C GLU A 219 -34.80 3.02 -10.01
N ALA A 220 -34.53 4.31 -10.22
CA ALA A 220 -35.19 5.10 -11.25
C ALA A 220 -34.82 4.65 -12.67
N ALA A 221 -33.56 4.28 -12.91
CA ALA A 221 -33.09 3.79 -14.21
C ALA A 221 -33.70 2.44 -14.56
N LEU A 222 -33.90 1.55 -13.58
CA LEU A 222 -34.51 0.23 -13.78
C LEU A 222 -36.02 0.24 -14.05
N ARG A 223 -36.69 1.35 -13.74
CA ARG A 223 -38.14 1.51 -14.03
C ARG A 223 -38.41 2.03 -15.45
N LYS A 224 -37.38 2.47 -16.17
CA LYS A 224 -37.49 2.93 -17.56
C LYS A 224 -37.42 1.74 -18.51
#